data_AF-A0A948UJM1-F1
#
_entry.id   AF-A0A948UJM1-F1
#
_cell.length_a   1.000
_cell.length_b   1.000
_cell.length_c   1.000
_cell.angle_alpha   90.00
_cell.angle_beta   90.00
_cell.angle_gamma   90.00
#
_symmetry.space_group_name_H-M   'P 1'
#
loop_
_entity.id
_entity.type
_entity.pdbx_description
1 polymer ?
#
loop_
_entity_poly.entity_id
_entity_poly.type
_entity_poly.pdbx_seq_one_letter_code
_entity_poly.pdbx_strand_id
1 'polypeptide(L)'
;MLEMEHELRAIGNGQAECINQTVHVDYDNRTQRPLGFSSSGRYSKVIKLLGTFKGDLSPNDLTYLVKTVDGNTYHLYLHLSDSDPLHTPSPIRWTLDFRVLKRREAIVLPFWKSSTHMRLEGVADFHGDLCPELVLGCKACHMALKLLPELNTLRDLIVIAENNNSPALDAIQFVLGCTMGNRRLRAIDNNRHIYLFVSGTGGYGVKLSLKEICFNDEDRFNEFERKVVGGCATLNDAASYQKLLDDRVARLMELDNEEVFAVENVRKCFVCNNFLTESLVHENNSFPMCTVCQSNMIGNNSDVVYH
;
A
#
# COMPACT_ATOMS: atom_id res chain seq x y z
N MET A 1 3.23 14.85 0.68
CA MET A 1 2.24 14.00 0.01
C MET A 1 1.41 13.22 1.03
N LEU A 2 2.01 12.82 2.16
CA LEU A 2 1.39 12.21 3.36
C LEU A 2 0.50 13.15 4.21
N GLU A 3 -0.09 14.20 3.62
CA GLU A 3 -0.82 15.21 4.41
C GLU A 3 -2.07 14.62 5.08
N MET A 4 -2.86 13.80 4.36
CA MET A 4 -4.06 13.17 4.93
C MET A 4 -3.71 12.28 6.12
N GLU A 5 -2.75 11.36 5.95
CA GLU A 5 -2.34 10.45 7.01
C GLU A 5 -1.87 11.20 8.27
N HIS A 6 -1.12 12.29 8.09
CA HIS A 6 -0.67 13.11 9.21
C HIS A 6 -1.86 13.69 10.00
N GLU A 7 -2.89 14.19 9.30
CA GLU A 7 -4.09 14.70 9.94
C GLU A 7 -4.89 13.57 10.61
N LEU A 8 -5.04 12.41 9.97
CA LEU A 8 -5.71 11.23 10.55
C LEU A 8 -5.00 10.74 11.82
N ARG A 9 -3.66 10.69 11.83
CA ARG A 9 -2.85 10.38 13.01
C ARG A 9 -3.07 11.41 14.13
N ALA A 10 -3.09 12.70 13.79
CA ALA A 10 -3.35 13.76 14.77
C ALA A 10 -4.75 13.63 15.39
N ILE A 11 -5.77 13.36 14.56
CA ILE A 11 -7.16 13.12 14.99
C ILE A 11 -7.23 11.89 15.90
N GLY A 12 -6.67 10.76 15.50
CA GLY A 12 -6.65 9.53 16.29
C GLY A 12 -5.92 9.67 17.64
N ASN A 13 -4.99 10.60 17.74
CA ASN A 13 -4.27 10.95 18.97
C ASN A 13 -4.96 12.05 19.81
N GLY A 14 -6.16 12.49 19.43
CA GLY A 14 -6.89 13.55 20.13
C GLY A 14 -6.26 14.95 20.01
N GLN A 15 -5.43 15.18 18.99
CA GLN A 15 -4.76 16.46 18.74
C GLN A 15 -5.68 17.41 17.96
N ALA A 16 -6.83 17.73 18.54
CA ALA A 16 -7.83 18.60 17.95
C ALA A 16 -8.33 19.63 18.97
N GLU A 17 -8.63 20.84 18.48
CA GLU A 17 -9.30 21.88 19.23
C GLU A 17 -10.77 21.94 18.79
N CYS A 18 -11.67 21.57 19.69
CA CYS A 18 -13.11 21.62 19.45
C CYS A 18 -13.60 23.06 19.33
N ILE A 19 -14.39 23.34 18.29
CA ILE A 19 -14.98 24.64 17.97
C ILE A 19 -16.51 24.57 18.09
N ASN A 20 -17.13 23.52 17.53
CA ASN A 20 -18.57 23.25 17.59
C ASN A 20 -19.47 24.46 17.28
N GLN A 21 -19.18 25.16 16.19
CA GLN A 21 -19.89 26.37 15.79
C GLN A 21 -20.70 26.15 14.52
N THR A 22 -21.95 26.61 14.46
CA THR A 22 -22.70 26.68 13.20
C THR A 22 -22.15 27.78 12.32
N VAL A 23 -21.84 27.45 11.07
CA VAL A 23 -21.15 28.33 10.13
C VAL A 23 -21.88 28.40 8.79
N HIS A 24 -21.62 29.46 8.04
CA HIS A 24 -21.97 29.52 6.62
C HIS A 24 -20.83 28.95 5.79
N VAL A 25 -21.15 28.08 4.82
CA VAL A 25 -20.17 27.42 3.95
C VAL A 25 -20.52 27.73 2.50
N ASP A 26 -19.54 28.27 1.77
CA ASP A 26 -19.60 28.35 0.33
C ASP A 26 -19.39 26.94 -0.23
N TYR A 27 -20.42 26.35 -0.82
CA TYR A 27 -20.39 24.96 -1.27
C TYR A 27 -20.63 24.87 -2.78
N ASP A 28 -19.73 24.18 -3.49
CA ASP A 28 -19.91 23.88 -4.90
C ASP A 28 -20.74 22.60 -5.06
N ASN A 29 -22.02 22.77 -5.37
CA ASN A 29 -22.95 21.66 -5.63
C ASN A 29 -22.55 20.82 -6.85
N ARG A 30 -21.78 21.35 -7.81
CA ARG A 30 -21.39 20.58 -8.99
C ARG A 30 -20.26 19.61 -8.67
N THR A 31 -19.27 20.07 -7.91
CA THR A 31 -18.11 19.24 -7.53
C THR A 31 -18.28 18.55 -6.18
N GLN A 32 -19.35 18.88 -5.44
CA GLN A 32 -19.65 18.40 -4.09
C GLN A 32 -18.51 18.72 -3.10
N ARG A 33 -18.09 19.99 -3.07
CA ARG A 33 -16.94 20.44 -2.27
C ARG A 33 -17.16 21.79 -1.57
N PRO A 34 -16.71 21.93 -0.31
CA PRO A 34 -16.59 23.24 0.34
C PRO A 34 -15.49 24.10 -0.32
N LEU A 35 -15.81 25.34 -0.65
CA LEU A 35 -14.89 26.35 -1.20
C LEU A 35 -14.37 27.31 -0.12
N GLY A 36 -15.11 27.48 0.96
CA GLY A 36 -14.77 28.38 2.07
C GLY A 36 -15.86 28.38 3.12
N PHE A 37 -15.56 28.94 4.30
CA PHE A 37 -16.55 29.08 5.36
C PHE A 37 -16.31 30.35 6.17
N SER A 38 -17.38 30.88 6.78
CA SER A 38 -17.33 32.04 7.67
C SER A 38 -17.57 31.62 9.12
N SER A 39 -16.60 31.88 9.99
CA SER A 39 -16.69 31.67 11.44
C SER A 39 -16.32 32.95 12.17
N SER A 40 -17.16 33.37 13.13
CA SER A 40 -16.90 34.51 14.01
C SER A 40 -16.49 35.81 13.28
N GLY A 41 -17.15 36.09 12.14
CA GLY A 41 -16.89 37.28 11.32
C GLY A 41 -15.66 37.21 10.41
N ARG A 42 -14.94 36.08 10.39
CA ARG A 42 -13.79 35.85 9.51
C ARG A 42 -14.11 34.79 8.46
N TYR A 43 -13.76 35.08 7.21
CA TYR A 43 -13.83 34.14 6.11
C TYR A 43 -12.53 33.34 5.97
N SER A 44 -12.64 32.02 5.87
CA SER A 44 -11.55 31.09 5.65
C SER A 44 -11.75 30.37 4.31
N LYS A 45 -10.89 30.70 3.34
CA LYS A 45 -10.91 30.05 2.02
C LYS A 45 -10.32 28.65 2.11
N VAL A 46 -11.03 27.65 1.58
CA VAL A 46 -10.51 26.29 1.42
C VAL A 46 -9.59 26.26 0.21
N ILE A 47 -8.36 25.79 0.41
CA ILE A 47 -7.36 25.64 -0.65
C ILE A 47 -7.20 24.18 -1.09
N LYS A 48 -7.58 23.23 -0.24
CA LYS A 48 -7.52 21.81 -0.53
C LYS A 48 -8.56 21.05 0.29
N LEU A 49 -9.33 20.20 -0.38
CA LEU A 49 -10.12 19.16 0.29
C LEU A 49 -9.20 17.97 0.52
N LEU A 50 -8.98 17.60 1.78
CA LEU A 50 -8.19 16.41 2.10
C LEU A 50 -9.04 15.16 1.89
N GLY A 51 -10.26 15.13 2.42
CA GLY A 51 -11.16 13.98 2.28
C GLY A 51 -12.59 14.29 2.67
N THR A 52 -13.48 13.42 2.20
CA THR A 52 -14.92 13.42 2.49
C THR A 52 -15.27 12.10 3.16
N PHE A 53 -16.05 12.15 4.23
CA PHE A 53 -16.40 11.02 5.07
C PHE A 53 -17.90 11.00 5.33
N LYS A 54 -18.41 9.86 5.79
CA LYS A 54 -19.76 9.77 6.32
C LYS A 54 -19.85 10.41 7.70
N GLY A 55 -21.00 11.02 7.97
CA GLY A 55 -21.34 11.45 9.32
C GLY A 55 -21.62 10.26 10.24
N ASP A 56 -21.42 10.47 11.53
CA ASP A 56 -21.67 9.51 12.59
C ASP A 56 -23.06 9.68 13.25
N LEU A 57 -23.73 10.81 12.99
CA LEU A 57 -25.07 11.11 13.52
C LEU A 57 -26.21 10.62 12.61
N SER A 58 -26.02 10.63 11.29
CA SER A 58 -27.00 10.17 10.30
C SER A 58 -26.30 9.52 9.09
N PRO A 59 -26.86 8.47 8.48
CA PRO A 59 -26.28 7.82 7.30
C PRO A 59 -26.18 8.73 6.06
N ASN A 60 -26.99 9.79 6.04
CA ASN A 60 -27.01 10.78 4.97
C ASN A 60 -26.02 11.93 5.21
N ASP A 61 -25.57 12.13 6.44
CA ASP A 61 -24.62 13.19 6.76
C ASP A 61 -23.28 12.97 6.07
N LEU A 62 -22.62 14.08 5.77
CA LEU A 62 -21.28 14.09 5.20
C LEU A 62 -20.39 14.98 6.05
N THR A 63 -19.13 14.58 6.17
CA THR A 63 -18.12 15.42 6.81
C THR A 63 -16.91 15.59 5.90
N TYR A 64 -16.21 16.70 6.10
CA TYR A 64 -15.15 17.14 5.22
C TYR A 64 -13.95 17.56 6.07
N LEU A 65 -12.78 17.04 5.71
CA LEU A 65 -11.52 17.51 6.25
C LEU A 65 -10.89 18.45 5.22
N VAL A 66 -10.78 19.73 5.56
CA VAL A 66 -10.38 20.79 4.63
C VAL A 66 -9.18 21.56 5.13
N LYS A 67 -8.25 21.86 4.23
CA LYS A 67 -7.10 22.74 4.48
C LYS A 67 -7.41 24.13 3.96
N THR A 68 -7.17 25.14 4.80
CA THR A 68 -7.48 26.53 4.48
C THR A 68 -6.22 27.36 4.24
N VAL A 69 -6.40 28.58 3.71
CA VAL A 69 -5.30 29.49 3.32
C VAL A 69 -4.37 29.89 4.47
N ASP A 70 -4.83 29.82 5.72
CA ASP A 70 -4.00 30.07 6.90
C ASP A 70 -3.09 28.87 7.27
N GLY A 71 -3.17 27.80 6.47
CA GLY A 71 -2.43 26.57 6.63
C GLY A 71 -2.96 25.65 7.72
N ASN A 72 -4.13 25.91 8.31
CA ASN A 72 -4.78 25.04 9.28
C ASN A 72 -5.75 24.08 8.58
N THR A 73 -5.97 22.94 9.24
CA THR A 73 -6.90 21.89 8.83
C THR A 73 -8.13 21.90 9.74
N TYR A 74 -9.31 21.90 9.14
CA TYR A 74 -10.60 22.00 9.84
C TYR A 74 -11.52 20.85 9.44
N HIS A 75 -12.36 20.42 10.40
CA HIS A 75 -13.44 19.49 10.17
C HIS A 75 -14.76 20.26 10.01
N LEU A 76 -15.40 20.10 8.85
CA LEU A 76 -16.72 20.62 8.55
C LEU A 76 -17.71 19.47 8.52
N TYR A 77 -18.80 19.61 9.24
CA TYR A 77 -19.88 18.64 9.30
C TYR A 77 -21.11 19.22 8.57
N LEU A 78 -21.63 18.47 7.60
CA LEU A 78 -22.85 18.77 6.87
C LEU A 78 -23.97 17.86 7.37
N HIS A 79 -24.91 18.46 8.09
CA HIS A 79 -26.13 17.78 8.52
C HIS A 79 -27.14 17.78 7.37
N LEU A 80 -27.42 16.60 6.83
CA LEU A 80 -28.43 16.36 5.81
C LEU A 80 -29.63 15.70 6.49
N SER A 81 -30.75 16.40 6.52
CA SER A 81 -31.96 15.88 7.15
C SER A 81 -32.55 14.72 6.35
N ASP A 82 -33.01 13.69 7.05
CA ASP A 82 -33.92 12.70 6.49
C ASP A 82 -35.24 13.39 6.15
N SER A 83 -35.50 13.57 4.87
CA SER A 83 -36.80 14.07 4.41
C SER A 83 -37.84 12.97 4.59
N ASP A 84 -38.75 13.15 5.54
CA ASP A 84 -40.08 12.52 5.45
C ASP A 84 -40.78 13.15 4.21
N PRO A 85 -41.22 12.35 3.21
CA PRO A 85 -41.88 12.87 2.01
C PRO A 85 -43.14 13.70 2.29
N LEU A 86 -43.66 13.69 3.53
CA LEU A 86 -44.85 14.44 3.95
C LEU A 86 -44.56 15.72 4.77
N HIS A 87 -43.29 16.05 5.07
CA HIS A 87 -42.94 17.23 5.88
C HIS A 87 -41.88 18.13 5.23
N THR A 88 -41.92 19.41 5.61
CA THR A 88 -41.03 20.48 5.14
C THR A 88 -39.56 20.05 5.17
N PRO A 89 -38.77 20.30 4.10
CA PRO A 89 -37.35 19.99 4.11
C PRO A 89 -36.70 20.70 5.30
N SER A 90 -36.02 19.95 6.16
CA SER A 90 -35.31 20.58 7.27
C SER A 90 -34.10 21.35 6.71
N PRO A 91 -33.70 22.46 7.34
CA PRO A 91 -32.62 23.29 6.82
C PRO A 91 -31.30 22.52 6.87
N ILE A 92 -30.60 22.48 5.73
CA ILE A 92 -29.20 22.07 5.65
C ILE A 92 -28.40 22.90 6.66
N ARG A 93 -27.68 22.23 7.56
CA ARG A 93 -26.90 22.90 8.60
C ARG A 93 -25.44 22.48 8.50
N TRP A 94 -24.56 23.47 8.56
CA TRP A 94 -23.12 23.26 8.61
C TRP A 94 -22.59 23.55 10.01
N THR A 95 -21.74 22.66 10.51
CA THR A 95 -21.03 22.80 11.78
C THR A 95 -19.54 22.77 11.52
N LEU A 96 -18.82 23.79 11.98
CA LEU A 96 -17.37 23.77 12.14
C LEU A 96 -17.07 23.07 13.46
N ASP A 97 -16.69 21.81 13.38
CA ASP A 97 -16.63 20.91 14.52
C ASP A 97 -15.31 21.10 15.29
N PHE A 98 -14.16 20.93 14.63
CA PHE A 98 -12.86 21.15 15.25
C PHE A 98 -11.78 21.60 14.26
N ARG A 99 -10.65 22.06 14.81
CA ARG A 99 -9.40 22.32 14.08
C ARG A 99 -8.35 21.31 14.52
N VAL A 100 -7.61 20.73 13.57
CA VAL A 100 -6.48 19.84 13.88
C VAL A 100 -5.29 20.68 14.34
N LEU A 101 -4.68 20.31 15.46
CA LEU A 101 -3.54 21.01 16.04
C LEU A 101 -2.24 20.59 15.34
N LYS A 102 -1.45 21.58 14.93
CA LYS A 102 -0.10 21.33 14.39
C LYS A 102 0.82 20.88 15.53
N ARG A 103 1.37 19.68 15.43
CA ARG A 103 2.45 19.25 16.31
C ARG A 103 3.71 20.09 15.98
N ARG A 104 4.31 20.72 17.00
CA ARG A 104 5.75 21.03 16.92
C ARG A 104 6.45 19.68 17.04
N GLU A 105 7.23 19.32 16.04
CA GLU A 105 7.91 18.02 15.85
C GLU A 105 7.12 17.02 15.02
N ALA A 106 7.66 16.77 13.82
CA ALA A 106 7.23 15.73 12.91
C ALA A 106 7.24 14.38 13.65
N ILE A 107 6.11 13.67 13.64
CA ILE A 107 6.10 12.22 13.85
C ILE A 107 6.75 11.61 12.60
N VAL A 108 8.04 11.83 12.44
CA VAL A 108 8.89 10.86 11.76
C VAL A 108 8.91 9.71 12.74
N LEU A 109 8.29 8.58 12.40
CA LEU A 109 8.41 7.35 13.19
C LEU A 109 9.89 7.24 13.59
N PRO A 110 10.23 7.13 14.89
CA PRO A 110 11.63 7.20 15.36
C PRO A 110 12.57 6.24 14.60
N PHE A 111 11.99 5.17 14.05
CA PHE A 111 12.61 4.17 13.20
C PHE A 111 13.18 4.69 11.85
N TRP A 112 12.71 5.81 11.31
CA TRP A 112 13.19 6.37 10.03
C TRP A 112 14.65 6.85 10.06
N LYS A 113 15.23 7.08 11.25
CA LYS A 113 16.58 7.66 11.38
C LYS A 113 17.69 6.65 11.61
N SER A 114 17.41 5.36 11.84
CA SER A 114 18.43 4.39 12.23
C SER A 114 18.73 3.35 11.15
N SER A 115 19.68 3.70 10.28
CA SER A 115 20.77 2.86 9.75
C SER A 115 20.48 1.40 9.34
N THR A 116 19.93 1.19 8.14
CA THR A 116 20.56 0.42 7.03
C THR A 116 19.81 0.68 5.72
N HIS A 117 20.22 1.76 5.05
CA HIS A 117 20.17 2.05 3.61
C HIS A 117 18.96 1.67 2.75
N MET A 118 17.74 1.73 3.27
CA MET A 118 16.53 1.82 2.46
C MET A 118 15.78 3.10 2.80
N ARG A 119 15.73 4.04 1.85
CA ARG A 119 14.96 5.27 2.01
C ARG A 119 13.48 4.96 1.79
N LEU A 120 12.84 4.36 2.79
CA LEU A 120 11.40 4.15 2.83
C LEU A 120 10.63 5.44 2.51
N GLU A 121 11.18 6.60 2.91
CA GLU A 121 10.64 7.92 2.54
C GLU A 121 10.52 8.08 1.02
N GLY A 122 11.57 7.73 0.27
CA GLY A 122 11.57 7.85 -1.19
C GLY A 122 10.61 6.89 -1.87
N VAL A 123 10.44 5.69 -1.32
CA VAL A 123 9.48 4.70 -1.82
C VAL A 123 8.04 5.16 -1.53
N ALA A 124 7.77 5.66 -0.33
CA ALA A 124 6.47 6.21 0.05
C ALA A 124 6.13 7.47 -0.77
N ASP A 125 7.10 8.34 -1.05
CA ASP A 125 6.91 9.49 -1.93
C ASP A 125 6.64 9.07 -3.39
N PHE A 126 7.26 7.98 -3.85
CA PHE A 126 6.99 7.43 -5.19
C PHE A 126 5.59 6.81 -5.30
N HIS A 127 5.14 6.10 -4.26
CA HIS A 127 3.84 5.43 -4.22
C HIS A 127 2.68 6.42 -3.94
N GLY A 128 2.84 7.29 -2.94
CA GLY A 128 1.84 8.28 -2.51
C GLY A 128 1.50 8.22 -1.02
N ASP A 129 1.68 7.06 -0.41
CA ASP A 129 1.39 6.72 0.99
C ASP A 129 2.39 5.69 1.53
N LEU A 130 2.42 5.49 2.85
CA LEU A 130 3.18 4.41 3.47
C LEU A 130 2.23 3.33 3.98
N CYS A 131 2.24 2.16 3.33
CA CYS A 131 1.41 1.02 3.69
C CYS A 131 2.25 -0.25 3.98
N PRO A 132 1.68 -1.26 4.66
CA PRO A 132 2.38 -2.52 4.97
C PRO A 132 2.96 -3.23 3.73
N GLU A 133 2.24 -3.17 2.61
CA GLU A 133 2.62 -3.76 1.33
C GLU A 133 3.93 -3.19 0.77
N LEU A 134 4.15 -1.88 0.90
CA LEU A 134 5.41 -1.26 0.50
C LEU A 134 6.58 -1.79 1.34
N VAL A 135 6.37 -2.01 2.63
CA VAL A 135 7.38 -2.58 3.53
C VAL A 135 7.74 -4.00 3.10
N LEU A 136 6.76 -4.82 2.70
CA LEU A 136 7.00 -6.16 2.17
C LEU A 136 7.86 -6.13 0.90
N GLY A 137 7.52 -5.27 -0.07
CA GLY A 137 8.31 -5.14 -1.30
C GLY A 137 9.74 -4.65 -1.04
N CYS A 138 9.88 -3.69 -0.13
CA CYS A 138 11.16 -3.20 0.37
C CYS A 138 12.03 -4.32 0.99
N LYS A 139 11.44 -5.15 1.86
CA LYS A 139 12.13 -6.31 2.44
C LYS A 139 12.48 -7.37 1.41
N ALA A 140 11.59 -7.64 0.45
CA ALA A 140 11.86 -8.56 -0.65
C ALA A 140 13.09 -8.12 -1.46
N CYS A 141 13.18 -6.82 -1.78
CA CYS A 141 14.34 -6.25 -2.45
C CYS A 141 15.62 -6.41 -1.61
N HIS A 142 15.56 -6.08 -0.32
CA HIS A 142 16.73 -6.18 0.55
C HIS A 142 17.23 -7.63 0.66
N MET A 143 16.31 -8.58 0.83
CA MET A 143 16.64 -10.01 0.86
C MET A 143 17.23 -10.48 -0.46
N ALA A 144 16.65 -10.10 -1.60
CA ALA A 144 17.19 -10.46 -2.91
C ALA A 144 18.63 -9.94 -3.13
N LEU A 145 18.91 -8.69 -2.76
CA LEU A 145 20.25 -8.10 -2.87
C LEU A 145 21.26 -8.77 -1.93
N LYS A 146 20.82 -9.21 -0.74
CA LYS A 146 21.65 -9.97 0.21
C LYS A 146 22.00 -11.36 -0.34
N LEU A 147 21.04 -12.04 -0.97
CA LEU A 147 21.19 -13.41 -1.45
C LEU A 147 21.85 -13.52 -2.83
N LEU A 148 21.79 -12.46 -3.65
CA LEU A 148 22.34 -12.43 -5.01
C LEU A 148 23.36 -11.28 -5.16
N PRO A 149 24.46 -11.27 -4.38
CA PRO A 149 25.43 -10.17 -4.42
C PRO A 149 26.15 -10.07 -5.77
N GLU A 150 26.31 -11.18 -6.51
CA GLU A 150 26.84 -11.14 -7.88
C GLU A 150 25.95 -10.38 -8.87
N LEU A 151 24.68 -10.12 -8.54
CA LEU A 151 23.77 -9.27 -9.34
C LEU A 151 23.90 -7.78 -9.00
N ASN A 152 24.94 -7.38 -8.27
CA ASN A 152 25.22 -5.99 -7.87
C ASN A 152 25.29 -4.97 -9.02
N THR A 153 25.34 -5.41 -10.29
CA THR A 153 25.23 -4.47 -11.42
C THR A 153 23.79 -4.05 -11.73
N LEU A 154 22.75 -4.64 -11.11
CA LEU A 154 21.29 -4.47 -11.30
C LEU A 154 20.77 -4.57 -12.75
N ARG A 155 21.64 -4.48 -13.75
CA ARG A 155 21.31 -4.42 -15.18
C ARG A 155 20.77 -5.75 -15.70
N ASP A 156 21.24 -6.86 -15.12
CA ASP A 156 20.82 -8.21 -15.50
C ASP A 156 19.72 -8.80 -14.59
N LEU A 157 19.22 -8.04 -13.61
CA LEU A 157 18.18 -8.54 -12.71
C LEU A 157 16.80 -8.47 -13.38
N ILE A 158 16.11 -9.61 -13.42
CA ILE A 158 14.70 -9.72 -13.81
C ILE A 158 13.90 -10.13 -12.57
N VAL A 159 12.73 -9.53 -12.41
CA VAL A 159 11.78 -9.82 -11.34
C VAL A 159 10.48 -10.35 -11.94
N ILE A 160 10.02 -11.49 -11.44
CA ILE A 160 8.69 -12.03 -11.75
C ILE A 160 7.89 -12.04 -10.45
N ALA A 161 6.76 -11.34 -10.44
CA ALA A 161 5.87 -11.26 -9.28
C ALA A 161 4.54 -11.97 -9.56
N GLU A 162 3.99 -12.64 -8.55
CA GLU A 162 2.69 -13.33 -8.63
C GLU A 162 1.50 -12.53 -8.07
N ASN A 163 1.67 -11.21 -7.97
CA ASN A 163 0.62 -10.26 -7.63
C ASN A 163 0.84 -9.01 -8.48
N ASN A 164 -0.12 -8.69 -9.36
CA ASN A 164 -0.02 -7.54 -10.27
C ASN A 164 -0.64 -6.25 -9.72
N ASN A 165 -1.32 -6.32 -8.58
CA ASN A 165 -2.07 -5.23 -7.98
C ASN A 165 -1.67 -5.06 -6.50
N SER A 166 -0.36 -5.03 -6.23
CA SER A 166 0.19 -4.79 -4.89
C SER A 166 1.15 -3.61 -4.91
N PRO A 167 1.05 -2.68 -3.93
CA PRO A 167 2.04 -1.63 -3.69
C PRO A 167 3.49 -2.15 -3.57
N ALA A 168 3.70 -3.40 -3.18
CA ALA A 168 5.02 -4.00 -3.12
C ALA A 168 5.79 -3.93 -4.46
N LEU A 169 5.08 -3.90 -5.59
CA LEU A 169 5.69 -3.71 -6.90
C LEU A 169 6.33 -2.33 -7.05
N ASP A 170 5.76 -1.28 -6.48
CA ASP A 170 6.34 0.06 -6.54
C ASP A 170 7.65 0.15 -5.76
N ALA A 171 7.74 -0.54 -4.62
CA ALA A 171 9.00 -0.71 -3.91
C ALA A 171 10.04 -1.43 -4.77
N ILE A 172 9.68 -2.53 -5.46
CA ILE A 172 10.56 -3.25 -6.38
C ILE A 172 11.05 -2.35 -7.53
N GLN A 173 10.14 -1.60 -8.14
CA GLN A 173 10.45 -0.67 -9.22
C GLN A 173 11.40 0.43 -8.76
N PHE A 174 11.15 1.02 -7.59
CA PHE A 174 11.95 2.11 -7.06
C PHE A 174 13.33 1.65 -6.59
N VAL A 175 13.40 0.57 -5.81
CA VAL A 175 14.63 0.09 -5.16
C VAL A 175 15.58 -0.55 -6.16
N LEU A 176 15.06 -1.39 -7.07
CA LEU A 176 15.90 -2.17 -7.99
C LEU A 176 15.98 -1.54 -9.38
N GLY A 177 15.12 -0.57 -9.70
CA GLY A 177 14.96 -0.04 -11.05
C GLY A 177 14.37 -1.03 -12.04
N CYS A 178 13.95 -2.22 -11.61
CA CYS A 178 13.28 -3.21 -12.43
C CYS A 178 11.84 -2.77 -12.63
N THR A 179 11.52 -2.22 -13.81
CA THR A 179 10.21 -1.64 -14.10
C THR A 179 9.48 -2.45 -15.15
N MET A 180 8.16 -2.32 -15.18
CA MET A 180 7.35 -2.85 -16.28
C MET A 180 7.81 -2.25 -17.62
N GLY A 181 8.11 -0.94 -17.62
CA GLY A 181 8.52 -0.19 -18.82
C GLY A 181 9.85 -0.66 -19.42
N ASN A 182 10.83 -1.02 -18.60
CA ASN A 182 12.10 -1.58 -19.09
C ASN A 182 12.08 -3.12 -19.24
N ARG A 183 10.91 -3.75 -19.09
CA ARG A 183 10.66 -5.19 -19.24
C ARG A 183 11.45 -6.09 -18.27
N ARG A 184 11.99 -5.52 -17.20
CA ARG A 184 12.69 -6.27 -16.15
C ARG A 184 11.81 -6.63 -14.96
N LEU A 185 10.59 -6.09 -14.88
CA LEU A 185 9.54 -6.57 -14.00
C LEU A 185 8.42 -7.18 -14.84
N ARG A 186 7.97 -8.38 -14.47
CA ARG A 186 6.81 -9.04 -15.03
C ARG A 186 5.90 -9.40 -13.87
N ALA A 187 4.65 -8.94 -13.86
CA ALA A 187 3.66 -9.40 -12.89
C ALA A 187 2.63 -10.31 -13.56
N ILE A 188 2.33 -11.41 -12.89
CA ILE A 188 1.28 -12.35 -13.23
C ILE A 188 0.34 -12.35 -12.04
N ASP A 189 -0.97 -12.26 -12.27
CA ASP A 189 -1.89 -12.19 -11.15
C ASP A 189 -2.31 -13.58 -10.66
N ASN A 190 -1.71 -14.01 -9.55
CA ASN A 190 -2.19 -15.15 -8.77
C ASN A 190 -2.64 -14.72 -7.37
N ASN A 191 -2.71 -13.41 -7.09
CA ASN A 191 -2.95 -12.86 -5.75
C ASN A 191 -2.03 -13.43 -4.65
N ARG A 192 -0.76 -13.69 -4.98
CA ARG A 192 0.24 -14.22 -4.03
C ARG A 192 1.46 -13.33 -3.94
N HIS A 193 1.95 -13.11 -2.71
CA HIS A 193 3.23 -12.47 -2.47
C HIS A 193 4.38 -13.44 -2.71
N ILE A 194 4.58 -13.78 -3.99
CA ILE A 194 5.70 -14.58 -4.47
C ILE A 194 6.49 -13.71 -5.46
N TYR A 195 7.79 -13.61 -5.23
CA TYR A 195 8.71 -12.81 -6.02
C TYR A 195 9.92 -13.65 -6.42
N LEU A 196 10.13 -13.81 -7.72
CA LEU A 196 11.31 -14.48 -8.27
C LEU A 196 12.29 -13.40 -8.74
N PHE A 197 13.48 -13.38 -8.15
CA PHE A 197 14.59 -12.52 -8.53
C PHE A 197 15.63 -13.37 -9.24
N VAL A 198 15.84 -13.13 -10.53
CA VAL A 198 16.64 -14.02 -11.38
C VAL A 198 17.64 -13.25 -12.23
N SER A 199 18.76 -13.89 -12.51
CA SER A 199 19.74 -13.41 -13.50
C SER A 199 19.19 -13.66 -14.91
N GLY A 200 19.12 -12.59 -15.70
CA GLY A 200 18.74 -12.65 -17.12
C GLY A 200 19.72 -13.47 -17.96
N THR A 201 21.01 -13.47 -17.61
CA THR A 201 22.07 -14.20 -18.33
C THR A 201 22.50 -15.50 -17.65
N GLY A 202 22.51 -15.54 -16.32
CA GLY A 202 23.12 -16.62 -15.54
C GLY A 202 22.23 -17.84 -15.28
N GLY A 203 20.91 -17.74 -15.49
CA GLY A 203 20.00 -18.89 -15.32
C GLY A 203 19.83 -19.37 -13.88
N TYR A 204 20.17 -18.53 -12.89
CA TYR A 204 19.97 -18.76 -11.46
C TYR A 204 19.19 -17.60 -10.83
N GLY A 205 18.71 -17.80 -9.61
CA GLY A 205 18.06 -16.75 -8.83
C GLY A 205 17.49 -17.28 -7.52
N VAL A 206 16.65 -16.47 -6.89
CA VAL A 206 15.91 -16.84 -5.68
C VAL A 206 14.42 -16.56 -5.84
N LYS A 207 13.61 -17.43 -5.25
CA LYS A 207 12.18 -17.25 -5.07
C LYS A 207 11.93 -16.90 -3.60
N LEU A 208 11.24 -15.80 -3.38
CA LEU A 208 10.76 -15.36 -2.08
C LEU A 208 9.25 -15.59 -2.02
N SER A 209 8.79 -16.34 -1.03
CA SER A 209 7.35 -16.54 -0.77
C SER A 209 7.01 -15.97 0.60
N LEU A 210 6.04 -15.06 0.67
CA LEU A 210 5.59 -14.48 1.93
C LEU A 210 5.10 -15.60 2.85
N LYS A 211 5.61 -15.61 4.08
CA LYS A 211 5.13 -16.47 5.15
C LYS A 211 3.83 -15.90 5.72
N GLU A 212 3.05 -16.73 6.38
CA GLU A 212 1.89 -16.24 7.11
C GLU A 212 2.34 -15.30 8.24
N ILE A 213 1.89 -14.04 8.18
CA ILE A 213 2.16 -13.03 9.20
C ILE A 213 0.82 -12.73 9.88
N CYS A 214 0.69 -13.18 11.12
CA CYS A 214 -0.51 -12.94 11.92
C CYS A 214 -0.39 -11.61 12.66
N PHE A 215 -1.24 -10.63 12.32
CA PHE A 215 -1.25 -9.33 12.96
C PHE A 215 -2.14 -9.30 14.21
N ASN A 216 -3.03 -10.29 14.38
CA ASN A 216 -4.01 -10.41 15.47
C ASN A 216 -5.06 -9.27 15.47
N ASP A 217 -5.35 -8.72 14.30
CA ASP A 217 -6.27 -7.60 14.11
C ASP A 217 -7.09 -7.72 12.80
N GLU A 218 -7.09 -8.89 12.16
CA GLU A 218 -7.60 -9.13 10.82
C GLU A 218 -9.08 -8.74 10.68
N ASP A 219 -9.92 -9.09 11.64
CA ASP A 219 -11.34 -8.73 11.63
C ASP A 219 -11.57 -7.22 11.64
N ARG A 220 -10.85 -6.51 12.51
CA ARG A 220 -10.94 -5.04 12.62
C ARG A 220 -10.38 -4.37 11.37
N PHE A 221 -9.27 -4.87 10.86
CA PHE A 221 -8.65 -4.37 9.64
C PHE A 221 -9.61 -4.50 8.45
N ASN A 222 -10.17 -5.70 8.23
CA ASN A 222 -11.10 -5.97 7.14
C ASN A 222 -12.40 -5.15 7.26
N GLU A 223 -12.87 -4.90 8.49
CA GLU A 223 -14.02 -4.03 8.73
C GLU A 223 -13.75 -2.60 8.28
N PHE A 224 -12.66 -2.00 8.79
CA PHE A 224 -12.33 -0.61 8.48
C PHE A 224 -11.93 -0.43 7.02
N GLU A 225 -11.15 -1.35 6.44
CA GLU A 225 -10.78 -1.32 5.03
C GLU A 225 -12.01 -1.28 4.13
N ARG A 226 -12.98 -2.18 4.38
CA ARG A 226 -14.23 -2.21 3.62
C ARG A 226 -15.02 -0.90 3.73
N LYS A 227 -15.03 -0.26 4.90
CA LYS A 227 -15.66 1.07 5.08
C LYS A 227 -14.92 2.15 4.29
N VAL A 228 -13.59 2.18 4.35
CA VAL A 228 -12.74 3.19 3.69
C VAL A 228 -12.80 3.04 2.18
N VAL A 229 -12.53 1.84 1.66
CA VAL A 229 -12.57 1.52 0.22
C VAL A 229 -13.99 1.67 -0.33
N GLY A 230 -15.01 1.31 0.46
CA GLY A 230 -16.41 1.46 0.08
C GLY A 230 -16.92 2.91 0.12
N GLY A 231 -16.13 3.88 0.61
CA GLY A 231 -16.57 5.28 0.74
C GLY A 231 -17.64 5.50 1.82
N CYS A 232 -17.74 4.58 2.77
CA CYS A 232 -18.72 4.59 3.87
C CYS A 232 -18.09 4.87 5.25
N ALA A 233 -16.78 5.10 5.30
CA ALA A 233 -16.06 5.38 6.54
C ALA A 233 -16.44 6.75 7.11
N THR A 234 -16.63 6.81 8.42
CA THR A 234 -16.55 8.05 9.18
C THR A 234 -15.10 8.52 9.29
N LEU A 235 -14.90 9.77 9.71
CA LEU A 235 -13.54 10.28 9.97
C LEU A 235 -12.82 9.46 11.06
N ASN A 236 -13.56 8.98 12.07
CA ASN A 236 -13.00 8.14 13.13
C ASN A 236 -12.67 6.71 12.65
N ASP A 237 -13.47 6.14 11.75
CA ASP A 237 -13.13 4.87 11.08
C ASP A 237 -11.82 5.03 10.29
N ALA A 238 -11.67 6.12 9.52
CA ALA A 238 -10.47 6.40 8.75
C ALA A 238 -9.23 6.60 9.64
N ALA A 239 -9.36 7.34 10.75
CA ALA A 239 -8.28 7.51 11.71
C ALA A 239 -7.89 6.19 12.40
N SER A 240 -8.88 5.34 12.71
CA SER A 240 -8.66 4.00 13.27
C SER A 240 -7.96 3.07 12.28
N TYR A 241 -8.35 3.12 11.00
CA TYR A 241 -7.69 2.37 9.93
C TYR A 241 -6.24 2.79 9.75
N GLN A 242 -5.97 4.11 9.73
CA GLN A 242 -4.61 4.64 9.64
C GLN A 242 -3.72 4.13 10.78
N LYS A 243 -4.27 4.04 12.00
CA LYS A 243 -3.54 3.47 13.14
C LYS A 243 -3.19 2.00 12.93
N LEU A 244 -4.12 1.19 12.43
CA LEU A 244 -3.84 -0.23 12.12
C LEU A 244 -2.75 -0.36 11.04
N LEU A 245 -2.78 0.48 10.00
CA LEU A 245 -1.72 0.52 8.99
C LEU A 245 -0.37 0.84 9.61
N ASP A 246 -0.30 1.86 10.46
CA ASP A 246 0.92 2.27 11.16
C ASP A 246 1.47 1.15 12.07
N ASP A 247 0.59 0.50 12.84
CA ASP A 247 0.93 -0.61 13.73
C ASP A 247 1.47 -1.82 12.93
N ARG A 248 0.84 -2.15 11.79
CA ARG A 248 1.30 -3.21 10.89
C ARG A 248 2.64 -2.87 10.23
N VAL A 249 2.82 -1.63 9.79
CA VAL A 249 4.12 -1.13 9.26
C VAL A 249 5.21 -1.28 10.32
N ALA A 250 4.96 -0.84 11.55
CA ALA A 250 5.93 -0.95 12.65
C ALA A 250 6.30 -2.41 12.91
N ARG A 251 5.30 -3.30 13.01
CA ARG A 251 5.54 -4.73 13.20
C ARG A 251 6.35 -5.36 12.09
N LEU A 252 6.02 -5.07 10.82
CA LEU A 252 6.81 -5.57 9.70
C LEU A 252 8.24 -5.07 9.80
N MET A 253 8.47 -3.81 10.13
CA MET A 253 9.82 -3.25 10.27
C MET A 253 10.65 -3.95 11.35
N GLU A 254 10.02 -4.40 12.44
CA GLU A 254 10.67 -5.15 13.53
C GLU A 254 11.04 -6.58 13.16
N LEU A 255 10.28 -7.24 12.27
CA LEU A 255 10.57 -8.60 11.85
C LEU A 255 11.84 -8.69 11.00
N ASP A 256 12.65 -9.72 11.23
CA ASP A 256 13.76 -10.04 10.35
C ASP A 256 13.25 -10.51 8.99
N ASN A 257 14.07 -10.30 7.95
CA ASN A 257 13.71 -10.68 6.58
C ASN A 257 13.37 -12.17 6.48
N GLU A 258 14.15 -13.02 7.14
CA GLU A 258 13.99 -14.47 7.18
C GLU A 258 12.72 -14.91 7.92
N GLU A 259 12.12 -14.07 8.77
CA GLU A 259 10.81 -14.31 9.40
C GLU A 259 9.65 -13.97 8.44
N VAL A 260 9.86 -13.03 7.51
CA VAL A 260 8.85 -12.56 6.55
C VAL A 260 8.77 -13.48 5.33
N PHE A 261 9.91 -13.94 4.79
CA PHE A 261 9.94 -14.72 3.54
C PHE A 261 10.54 -16.11 3.73
N ALA A 262 9.93 -17.10 3.07
CA ALA A 262 10.56 -18.37 2.75
C ALA A 262 11.39 -18.19 1.46
N VAL A 263 12.61 -18.73 1.47
CA VAL A 263 13.58 -18.61 0.38
C VAL A 263 13.79 -19.97 -0.27
N GLU A 264 13.70 -20.01 -1.58
CA GLU A 264 14.08 -21.17 -2.39
C GLU A 264 15.02 -20.72 -3.51
N ASN A 265 16.13 -21.43 -3.73
CA ASN A 265 16.92 -21.20 -4.93
C ASN A 265 16.14 -21.63 -6.17
N VAL A 266 16.34 -20.92 -7.27
CA VAL A 266 15.78 -21.29 -8.57
C VAL A 266 16.85 -21.47 -9.62
N ARG A 267 16.64 -22.46 -10.50
CA ARG A 267 17.46 -22.71 -11.69
C ARG A 267 16.61 -22.69 -12.94
N LYS A 268 17.19 -22.23 -14.03
CA LYS A 268 16.55 -22.17 -15.33
C LYS A 268 16.59 -23.53 -16.02
N CYS A 269 15.45 -24.04 -16.43
CA CYS A 269 15.35 -25.25 -17.25
C CYS A 269 16.14 -25.06 -18.55
N PHE A 270 17.06 -25.98 -18.84
CA PHE A 270 17.90 -25.96 -20.03
C PHE A 270 17.10 -25.99 -21.34
N VAL A 271 15.93 -26.64 -21.34
CA VAL A 271 15.12 -26.86 -22.55
C VAL A 271 14.11 -25.74 -22.76
N CYS A 272 13.23 -25.50 -21.80
CA CYS A 272 12.11 -24.56 -21.96
C CYS A 272 12.37 -23.15 -21.42
N ASN A 273 13.53 -22.91 -20.81
CA ASN A 273 13.91 -21.62 -20.21
C ASN A 273 13.05 -21.14 -19.03
N ASN A 274 12.14 -21.96 -18.50
CA ASN A 274 11.38 -21.63 -17.29
C ASN A 274 12.26 -21.77 -16.04
N PHE A 275 12.04 -20.91 -15.04
CA PHE A 275 12.68 -21.03 -13.73
C PHE A 275 11.95 -22.06 -12.86
N LEU A 276 12.73 -22.92 -12.21
CA LEU A 276 12.28 -24.03 -11.38
C LEU A 276 12.86 -23.86 -9.99
N THR A 277 12.07 -24.10 -8.95
CA THR A 277 12.58 -24.29 -7.59
C THR A 277 13.41 -25.57 -7.53
N GLU A 278 14.38 -25.64 -6.63
CA GLU A 278 15.25 -26.83 -6.48
C GLU A 278 14.47 -28.14 -6.36
N SER A 279 13.32 -28.13 -5.68
CA SER A 279 12.42 -29.29 -5.55
C SER A 279 11.85 -29.83 -6.87
N LEU A 280 11.88 -29.03 -7.95
CA LEU A 280 11.35 -29.34 -9.27
C LEU A 280 12.44 -29.51 -10.34
N VAL A 281 13.72 -29.40 -9.95
CA VAL A 281 14.86 -29.58 -10.84
C VAL A 281 15.25 -31.05 -10.87
N HIS A 282 15.29 -31.61 -12.08
CA HIS A 282 15.93 -32.90 -12.35
C HIS A 282 17.25 -32.65 -13.07
N GLU A 283 18.33 -33.23 -12.54
CA GLU A 283 19.65 -33.16 -13.16
C GLU A 283 19.78 -34.25 -14.23
N ASN A 284 20.00 -33.84 -15.49
CA ASN A 284 20.32 -34.74 -16.58
C ASN A 284 21.63 -34.29 -17.24
N ASN A 285 22.67 -35.12 -17.16
CA ASN A 285 24.01 -34.78 -17.63
C ASN A 285 24.52 -33.42 -17.10
N SER A 286 24.20 -33.09 -15.85
CA SER A 286 24.52 -31.81 -15.17
C SER A 286 23.74 -30.59 -15.69
N PHE A 287 22.69 -30.79 -16.49
CA PHE A 287 21.78 -29.72 -16.89
C PHE A 287 20.47 -29.79 -16.08
N PRO A 288 20.04 -28.67 -15.48
CA PRO A 288 18.76 -28.60 -14.78
C PRO A 288 17.60 -28.65 -15.78
N MET A 289 16.66 -29.57 -15.56
CA MET A 289 15.46 -29.72 -16.40
C MET A 289 14.20 -29.82 -15.55
N CYS A 290 13.07 -29.37 -16.12
CA CYS A 290 11.76 -29.61 -15.50
C CYS A 290 11.27 -31.03 -15.82
N THR A 291 10.35 -31.53 -14.99
CA THR A 291 9.75 -32.86 -15.15
C THR A 291 9.21 -33.09 -16.56
N VAL A 292 8.51 -32.11 -17.14
CA VAL A 292 7.94 -32.23 -18.50
C VAL A 292 9.02 -32.38 -19.57
N CYS A 293 10.07 -31.55 -19.53
CA CYS A 293 11.16 -31.62 -20.50
C CYS A 293 11.98 -32.90 -20.35
N GLN A 294 12.15 -33.40 -19.12
CA GLN A 294 12.79 -34.68 -18.86
C GLN A 294 11.98 -35.84 -19.43
N SER A 295 10.67 -35.90 -19.14
CA SER A 295 9.79 -36.95 -19.66
C SER A 295 9.77 -36.98 -21.20
N ASN A 296 9.74 -35.80 -21.84
CA ASN A 296 9.75 -35.72 -23.30
C ASN A 296 11.09 -36.18 -23.92
N MET A 297 12.23 -35.97 -23.25
CA MET A 297 13.51 -36.51 -23.71
C MET A 297 13.62 -38.03 -23.56
N ILE A 298 13.06 -38.60 -22.48
CA ILE A 298 13.04 -40.05 -22.27
C ILE A 298 12.10 -40.73 -23.27
N GLY A 299 10.92 -40.15 -23.53
CA GLY A 299 9.95 -40.69 -24.48
C GLY A 299 10.44 -40.73 -25.93
N ASN A 300 11.25 -39.74 -26.34
CA ASN A 300 11.85 -39.72 -27.68
C ASN A 300 13.00 -40.73 -27.87
N ASN A 301 13.61 -41.23 -26.78
CA ASN A 301 14.65 -42.27 -26.87
C ASN A 301 14.06 -43.70 -26.97
N SER A 302 12.76 -43.89 -26.67
CA SER A 302 12.07 -45.18 -26.80
C SER A 302 11.52 -45.47 -28.19
N ASP A 303 11.53 -44.51 -29.11
CA ASP A 303 11.01 -44.67 -30.49
C ASP A 303 12.11 -44.98 -31.53
N VAL A 304 13.35 -45.27 -31.11
CA VAL A 304 14.37 -45.81 -32.02
C VAL A 304 14.22 -47.33 -32.08
N VAL A 305 13.17 -47.79 -32.75
CA VAL A 305 13.12 -49.15 -33.29
C VAL A 305 14.14 -49.20 -34.43
N TYR A 306 15.27 -49.87 -34.20
CA TYR A 306 16.18 -50.27 -35.27
C TYR A 306 15.41 -51.17 -36.24
N HIS A 307 15.16 -50.66 -37.44
CA HIS A 307 14.84 -51.45 -38.63
C HIS A 307 16.02 -51.44 -39.59
#